data_AF-X0XA58-F1
#
_entry.id   AF-X0XA58-F1
#
_cell.length_a   1.000
_cell.length_b   1.000
_cell.length_c   1.000
_cell.angle_alpha   90.00
_cell.angle_beta   90.00
_cell.angle_gamma   90.00
#
_symmetry.space_group_name_H-M   'P 1'
#
loop_
_entity.id
_entity.type
_entity.pdbx_description
1 polymer ?
#
loop_
_entity_poly.entity_id
_entity_poly.type
_entity_poly.pdbx_seq_one_letter_code
_entity_poly.pdbx_strand_id
1 'polypeptide(L)'
;MNLSKRETFKKNPYFLFILAFFLSAFVGICLYRPKKVFKSIVLLAIGDTGTGEKMQYKVADAMTKVCKENSCSGVLLLGDIMQDMDGIFSVNDPDLKLKFEEPYKKLNVPFYMALGNHDYLGCVSCNIAYSTMSAKWNLPS
;
A
#
# COMPACT_ATOMS: atom_id res chain seq x y z
N MET A 1 33.83 -51.91 19.85
CA MET A 1 32.46 -51.38 19.64
C MET A 1 31.53 -52.58 19.43
N ASN A 2 30.62 -52.84 20.36
CA ASN A 2 29.99 -54.16 20.55
C ASN A 2 28.92 -54.45 19.47
N LEU A 3 29.12 -55.50 18.66
CA LEU A 3 28.22 -55.90 17.58
C LEU A 3 26.81 -56.27 18.07
N SER A 4 26.68 -56.72 19.33
CA SER A 4 25.40 -57.14 19.93
C SER A 4 24.37 -56.00 20.06
N LYS A 5 24.81 -54.75 20.27
CA LYS A 5 23.90 -53.58 20.38
C LYS A 5 23.35 -53.14 19.02
N ARG A 6 24.00 -53.49 17.91
CA ARG A 6 23.51 -53.17 16.55
C ARG A 6 22.34 -54.05 16.12
N GLU A 7 22.32 -55.31 16.56
CA GLU A 7 21.22 -56.22 16.21
C GLU A 7 19.92 -55.91 16.98
N THR A 8 20.02 -55.51 18.24
CA THR A 8 18.85 -55.18 19.08
C THR A 8 18.07 -53.98 18.54
N PHE A 9 18.75 -53.02 17.90
CA PHE A 9 18.12 -51.83 17.36
C PHE A 9 17.25 -52.13 16.11
N LYS A 10 17.65 -53.12 15.31
CA LYS A 10 16.89 -53.57 14.13
C LYS A 10 15.66 -54.43 14.47
N LYS A 11 15.63 -55.05 15.66
CA LYS A 11 14.53 -55.92 16.12
C LYS A 11 13.37 -55.16 16.78
N ASN A 12 13.50 -53.84 16.96
CA ASN A 12 12.44 -53.01 17.50
C ASN A 12 11.33 -52.85 16.44
N PRO A 13 10.07 -53.27 16.70
CA PRO A 13 8.98 -53.19 15.72
C PRO A 13 8.69 -51.76 15.25
N TYR A 14 9.12 -50.75 16.01
CA TYR A 14 8.95 -49.34 15.66
C TYR A 14 10.08 -48.78 14.79
N PHE A 15 11.16 -49.54 14.52
CA PHE A 15 12.34 -49.03 13.79
C PHE A 15 12.00 -48.55 12.37
N LEU A 16 11.15 -49.27 11.64
CA LEU A 16 10.67 -48.87 10.32
C LEU A 16 9.79 -47.62 10.38
N PHE A 17 8.95 -47.48 11.41
CA PHE A 17 8.12 -46.29 11.60
C PHE A 17 8.95 -45.05 11.93
N ILE A 18 9.97 -45.20 12.78
CA ILE A 18 10.90 -44.11 13.11
C ILE A 18 11.69 -43.70 11.87
N LEU A 19 12.20 -44.66 11.08
CA LEU A 19 12.92 -44.36 9.84
C LEU A 19 12.01 -43.68 8.80
N ALA A 20 10.77 -44.14 8.64
CA ALA A 20 9.79 -43.53 7.75
C ALA A 20 9.42 -42.09 8.18
N PHE A 21 9.32 -41.83 9.49
CA PHE A 21 9.08 -40.50 10.04
C PHE A 21 10.25 -39.54 9.77
N PHE A 22 11.49 -39.98 9.97
CA PHE A 22 12.65 -39.15 9.64
C PHE A 22 12.79 -38.92 8.14
N LEU A 23 12.49 -39.93 7.31
CA LEU A 23 12.56 -39.80 5.85
C LEU A 23 11.48 -38.83 5.32
N SER A 24 10.25 -38.90 5.85
CA SER A 24 9.19 -37.97 5.46
C SER A 24 9.46 -36.54 5.93
N ALA A 25 10.01 -36.36 7.13
CA ALA A 25 10.43 -35.05 7.62
C ALA A 25 11.56 -34.46 6.76
N PHE A 26 12.54 -35.28 6.36
CA PHE A 26 13.66 -34.83 5.50
C PHE A 26 13.19 -34.48 4.08
N VAL A 27 12.28 -35.25 3.49
CA VAL A 27 11.66 -34.94 2.19
C VAL A 27 10.84 -33.65 2.28
N GLY A 28 10.07 -33.46 3.36
CA GLY A 28 9.34 -32.21 3.60
C GLY A 28 10.24 -30.98 3.68
N ILE A 29 11.40 -31.10 4.34
CA ILE A 29 12.40 -30.02 4.44
C ILE A 29 13.10 -29.76 3.09
N CYS A 30 13.51 -30.81 2.37
CA CYS A 30 14.14 -30.68 1.05
C CYS A 30 13.19 -30.10 -0.01
N LEU A 31 11.88 -30.35 0.10
CA LEU A 31 10.85 -29.79 -0.78
C LEU A 31 10.30 -28.44 -0.29
N TYR A 32 10.62 -28.02 0.93
CA TYR A 32 10.19 -26.73 1.45
C TYR A 32 10.95 -25.60 0.75
N ARG A 33 10.32 -25.05 -0.29
CA ARG A 33 10.79 -23.85 -0.98
C ARG A 33 10.01 -22.66 -0.44
N PRO A 34 10.59 -21.81 0.43
CA PRO A 34 9.88 -20.62 0.87
C PRO A 34 9.56 -19.78 -0.37
N LYS A 35 8.28 -19.41 -0.55
CA LYS A 35 7.91 -18.46 -1.59
C LYS A 35 8.65 -17.16 -1.29
N LYS A 36 9.51 -16.73 -2.21
CA LYS A 36 10.17 -15.43 -2.12
C LYS A 36 9.11 -14.35 -2.29
N VAL A 37 8.63 -13.80 -1.17
CA VAL A 37 7.69 -12.68 -1.19
C VAL A 37 8.52 -11.43 -1.46
N PHE A 38 8.43 -10.91 -2.69
CA PHE A 38 8.98 -9.60 -3.01
C PHE A 38 8.02 -8.55 -2.48
N LYS A 39 8.53 -7.62 -1.67
CA LYS A 39 7.78 -6.42 -1.29
C LYS A 39 7.76 -5.50 -2.51
N SER A 40 6.60 -5.37 -3.16
CA SER A 40 6.38 -4.40 -4.22
C SER A 40 5.89 -3.08 -3.64
N ILE A 41 6.23 -1.97 -4.30
CA ILE A 41 5.63 -0.67 -4.08
C ILE A 41 4.75 -0.40 -5.30
N VAL A 42 3.47 -0.15 -5.08
CA VAL A 42 2.50 0.15 -6.14
C VAL A 42 2.00 1.56 -5.93
N LEU A 43 2.31 2.46 -6.86
CA LEU A 43 1.90 3.86 -6.79
C LEU A 43 0.94 4.15 -7.95
N LEU A 44 -0.16 4.84 -7.65
CA LEU A 44 -0.96 5.49 -8.70
C LEU A 44 -0.36 6.87 -8.99
N ALA A 45 -0.41 7.32 -10.23
CA ALA A 45 -0.04 8.68 -10.61
C ALA A 45 -1.24 9.39 -11.23
N ILE A 46 -1.57 10.56 -10.71
CA ILE A 46 -2.66 11.43 -11.18
C ILE A 46 -2.19 12.90 -11.12
N GLY A 47 -2.90 13.78 -11.81
CA GLY A 47 -2.68 15.23 -11.81
C GLY A 47 -3.96 15.89 -12.29
N ASP A 48 -4.00 17.23 -12.26
CA ASP A 48 -5.10 18.00 -12.83
C ASP A 48 -6.45 17.57 -12.22
N THR A 49 -6.57 17.73 -10.89
CA THR A 49 -7.71 17.23 -10.11
C THR A 49 -8.47 18.36 -9.41
N GLY A 50 -9.23 18.03 -8.36
CA GLY A 50 -9.82 19.05 -7.49
C GLY A 50 -10.87 19.90 -8.18
N THR A 51 -11.71 19.32 -9.03
CA THR A 51 -12.90 19.98 -9.57
C THR A 51 -14.12 19.83 -8.65
N GLY A 52 -14.14 18.79 -7.81
CA GLY A 52 -15.32 18.37 -7.06
C GLY A 52 -16.44 17.78 -7.93
N GLU A 53 -16.21 17.61 -9.24
CA GLU A 53 -17.24 17.20 -10.17
C GLU A 53 -17.37 15.68 -10.33
N LYS A 54 -18.50 15.25 -10.90
CA LYS A 54 -18.84 13.84 -11.14
C LYS A 54 -17.73 13.04 -11.83
N MET A 55 -16.96 13.65 -12.72
CA MET A 55 -15.87 12.97 -13.42
C MET A 55 -14.70 12.64 -12.49
N GLN A 56 -14.36 13.53 -11.55
CA GLN A 56 -13.34 13.26 -10.53
C GLN A 56 -13.72 12.06 -9.66
N TYR A 57 -14.99 11.96 -9.24
CA TYR A 57 -15.50 10.81 -8.49
C TYR A 57 -15.39 9.49 -9.26
N LYS A 58 -15.64 9.49 -10.58
CA LYS A 58 -15.47 8.28 -11.40
C LYS A 58 -14.01 7.83 -11.45
N VAL A 59 -13.07 8.77 -11.56
CA VAL A 59 -11.64 8.46 -11.51
C VAL A 59 -11.27 7.91 -10.12
N ALA A 60 -11.74 8.53 -9.03
CA ALA A 60 -11.50 8.06 -7.68
C ALA A 60 -12.06 6.65 -7.41
N ASP A 61 -13.23 6.32 -7.94
CA ASP A 61 -13.80 4.97 -7.86
C ASP A 61 -12.96 3.95 -8.64
N ALA A 62 -12.44 4.32 -9.82
CA ALA A 62 -11.54 3.48 -10.60
C ALA A 62 -10.20 3.24 -9.87
N MET A 63 -9.60 4.30 -9.32
CA MET A 63 -8.40 4.21 -8.47
C MET A 63 -8.63 3.27 -7.28
N THR A 64 -9.78 3.40 -6.62
CA THR A 64 -10.16 2.54 -5.48
C THR A 64 -10.24 1.07 -5.90
N LYS A 65 -10.81 0.77 -7.08
CA LYS A 65 -10.87 -0.59 -7.61
C LYS A 65 -9.46 -1.14 -7.87
N VAL A 66 -8.60 -0.36 -8.53
CA VAL A 66 -7.22 -0.76 -8.81
C VAL A 66 -6.46 -1.05 -7.52
N CYS A 67 -6.62 -0.21 -6.49
CA CYS A 67 -5.92 -0.41 -5.22
C CYS A 67 -6.42 -1.60 -4.41
N LYS A 68 -7.71 -1.96 -4.52
CA LYS A 68 -8.23 -3.20 -3.93
C LYS A 68 -7.60 -4.44 -4.56
N GLU A 69 -7.33 -4.41 -5.86
CA GLU A 69 -6.75 -5.54 -6.59
C GLU A 69 -5.23 -5.62 -6.42
N ASN A 70 -4.54 -4.48 -6.31
CA ASN A 70 -3.07 -4.41 -6.40
C ASN A 70 -2.38 -4.01 -5.09
N SER A 71 -3.12 -3.75 -4.00
CA SER A 71 -2.57 -3.30 -2.71
C SER A 71 -1.66 -2.07 -2.86
N CYS A 72 -2.22 -0.96 -3.36
CA CYS A 72 -1.48 0.29 -3.53
C CYS A 72 -0.77 0.74 -2.25
N SER A 73 0.44 1.23 -2.41
CA SER A 73 1.26 1.84 -1.35
C SER A 73 1.00 3.34 -1.19
N GLY A 74 0.47 4.00 -2.23
CA GLY A 74 0.18 5.44 -2.21
C GLY A 74 -0.27 5.98 -3.57
N VAL A 75 -0.56 7.28 -3.59
CA VAL A 75 -0.85 8.06 -4.80
C VAL A 75 0.19 9.16 -4.93
N LEU A 76 0.69 9.38 -6.14
CA LEU A 76 1.43 10.56 -6.55
C LEU A 76 0.46 11.53 -7.22
N LEU A 77 0.24 12.69 -6.62
CA LEU A 77 -0.56 13.78 -7.22
C LEU A 77 0.39 14.86 -7.73
N LEU A 78 0.48 14.98 -9.04
CA LEU A 78 1.60 15.64 -9.73
C LEU A 78 1.41 17.15 -9.96
N GLY A 79 0.51 17.78 -9.22
CA GLY A 79 0.17 19.21 -9.36
C GLY A 79 -1.27 19.45 -9.76
N ASP A 80 -1.66 20.72 -9.71
CA ASP A 80 -3.01 21.22 -9.93
C ASP A 80 -4.00 20.43 -9.08
N ILE A 81 -3.72 20.46 -7.78
CA ILE A 81 -4.46 19.71 -6.76
C ILE A 81 -5.88 20.26 -6.67
N MET A 82 -6.02 21.59 -6.72
CA MET A 82 -7.29 22.29 -6.82
C MET A 82 -7.37 23.05 -8.16
N GLN A 83 -8.41 22.80 -8.93
CA GLN A 83 -8.60 23.37 -10.27
C GLN A 83 -9.47 24.63 -10.30
N ASP A 84 -9.53 25.36 -9.18
CA ASP A 84 -10.21 26.66 -9.14
C ASP A 84 -9.32 27.79 -9.65
N MET A 85 -9.97 28.88 -10.05
CA MET A 85 -9.30 30.10 -10.48
C MET A 85 -8.40 30.72 -9.39
N ASP A 86 -8.64 30.36 -8.13
CA ASP A 86 -8.09 31.08 -6.97
C ASP A 86 -7.27 30.19 -6.01
N GLY A 87 -7.18 28.87 -6.24
CA GLY A 87 -6.58 27.92 -5.29
C GLY A 87 -7.32 27.89 -3.93
N ILE A 88 -6.63 27.47 -2.86
CA ILE A 88 -7.16 27.53 -1.47
C ILE A 88 -6.59 28.73 -0.72
N PHE A 89 -7.36 29.32 0.20
CA PHE A 89 -6.89 30.48 0.99
C PHE A 89 -6.64 30.20 2.46
N SER A 90 -7.01 29.02 2.95
CA SER A 90 -6.93 28.65 4.36
C SER A 90 -6.83 27.15 4.54
N VAL A 91 -6.29 26.69 5.67
CA VAL A 91 -6.38 25.27 6.07
C VAL A 91 -7.80 24.81 6.39
N ASN A 92 -8.73 25.77 6.55
CA ASN A 92 -10.16 25.52 6.78
C ASN A 92 -11.01 25.75 5.52
N ASP A 93 -10.36 25.87 4.35
CA ASP A 93 -11.07 26.09 3.09
C ASP A 93 -12.05 24.93 2.81
N PRO A 94 -13.36 25.20 2.58
CA PRO A 94 -14.33 24.14 2.32
C PRO A 94 -13.99 23.29 1.10
N ASP A 95 -13.22 23.83 0.15
CA ASP A 95 -12.83 23.11 -1.06
C ASP A 95 -11.88 21.95 -0.78
N LEU A 96 -11.08 22.02 0.29
CA LEU A 96 -10.29 20.87 0.76
C LEU A 96 -11.19 19.65 1.03
N LYS A 97 -12.35 19.88 1.65
CA LYS A 97 -13.31 18.81 1.89
C LYS A 97 -14.03 18.40 0.61
N LEU A 98 -14.57 19.36 -0.14
CA LEU A 98 -15.44 19.11 -1.29
C LEU A 98 -14.69 18.50 -2.49
N LYS A 99 -13.43 18.89 -2.68
CA LYS A 99 -12.65 18.62 -3.89
C LYS A 99 -11.49 17.65 -3.66
N PHE A 100 -11.11 17.38 -2.41
CA PHE A 100 -10.13 16.34 -2.07
C PHE A 100 -10.70 15.25 -1.14
N GLU A 101 -11.17 15.61 0.06
CA GLU A 101 -11.54 14.59 1.05
C GLU A 101 -12.73 13.72 0.61
N GLU A 102 -13.80 14.33 0.10
CA GLU A 102 -15.01 13.62 -0.33
C GLU A 102 -14.80 12.76 -1.60
N PRO A 103 -14.18 13.26 -2.69
CA PRO A 103 -13.90 12.44 -3.88
C PRO A 103 -13.04 11.22 -3.56
N TYR A 104 -12.01 11.39 -2.72
CA TYR A 104 -11.05 10.33 -2.41
C TYR A 104 -11.32 9.62 -1.08
N LYS A 105 -12.52 9.75 -0.48
CA LYS A 105 -12.82 9.16 0.85
C LYS A 105 -12.72 7.64 0.91
N LYS A 106 -12.92 6.94 -0.21
CA LYS A 106 -12.83 5.48 -0.30
C LYS A 106 -11.39 4.97 -0.45
N LEU A 107 -10.44 5.87 -0.71
CA LEU A 107 -9.05 5.53 -0.93
C LEU A 107 -8.26 5.74 0.38
N ASN A 108 -7.89 4.63 1.02
CA ASN A 108 -7.21 4.62 2.32
C ASN A 108 -5.69 4.46 2.15
N VAL A 109 -5.08 5.33 1.34
CA VAL A 109 -3.63 5.38 1.11
C VAL A 109 -3.15 6.84 1.14
N PRO A 110 -1.89 7.12 1.48
CA PRO A 110 -1.36 8.48 1.45
C PRO A 110 -1.28 9.03 0.02
N PHE A 111 -1.54 10.32 -0.13
CA PHE A 111 -1.28 11.11 -1.33
C PHE A 111 0.00 11.90 -1.09
N TYR A 112 1.03 11.61 -1.86
CA TYR A 112 2.27 12.36 -1.93
C TYR A 112 2.19 13.32 -3.10
N MET A 113 2.41 14.60 -2.86
CA MET A 113 1.96 15.62 -3.79
C MET A 113 3.06 16.60 -4.15
N ALA A 114 2.94 17.17 -5.33
CA ALA A 114 3.66 18.36 -5.75
C ALA A 114 2.63 19.46 -6.07
N LEU A 115 3.04 20.72 -5.94
CA LEU A 115 2.20 21.86 -6.32
C LEU A 115 2.36 22.13 -7.82
N GLY A 116 1.23 22.30 -8.52
CA GLY A 116 1.16 22.78 -9.90
C GLY A 116 0.95 24.29 -9.96
N ASN A 117 0.84 24.85 -11.17
CA ASN A 117 0.74 26.30 -11.37
C ASN A 117 -0.54 26.89 -10.77
N HIS A 118 -1.67 26.17 -10.77
CA HIS A 118 -2.92 26.65 -10.17
C HIS A 118 -2.81 26.77 -8.64
N ASP A 119 -2.04 25.89 -8.00
CA ASP A 119 -1.91 25.87 -6.54
C ASP A 119 -1.11 27.09 -6.01
N TYR A 120 -0.33 27.76 -6.87
CA TYR A 120 0.40 28.99 -6.54
C TYR A 120 -0.47 30.25 -6.58
N LEU A 121 -1.70 30.17 -7.10
CA LEU A 121 -2.62 31.32 -7.15
C LEU A 121 -3.18 31.68 -5.78
N GLY A 122 -3.28 30.68 -4.90
CA GLY A 122 -3.77 30.83 -3.53
C GLY A 122 -2.67 30.82 -2.46
N CYS A 123 -3.05 30.39 -1.27
CA CYS A 123 -2.16 30.24 -0.12
C CYS A 123 -1.32 28.95 -0.21
N VAL A 124 -0.11 29.07 -0.76
CA VAL A 124 0.87 27.96 -0.82
C VAL A 124 1.18 27.38 0.57
N SER A 125 1.39 28.22 1.57
CA SER A 125 1.67 27.76 2.94
C SER A 125 0.49 27.03 3.57
N CYS A 126 -0.75 27.32 3.15
CA CYS A 126 -1.94 26.62 3.61
C CYS A 126 -1.98 25.19 3.06
N ASN A 127 -1.57 24.98 1.81
CA ASN A 127 -1.42 23.63 1.23
C ASN A 127 -0.42 22.79 2.04
N ILE A 128 0.74 23.36 2.39
CA ILE A 128 1.76 22.68 3.20
C ILE A 128 1.24 22.43 4.62
N ALA A 129 0.63 23.44 5.25
CA ALA A 129 0.10 23.34 6.61
C ALA A 129 -1.05 22.33 6.72
N TYR A 130 -1.83 22.12 5.65
CA TYR A 130 -2.92 21.14 5.67
C TYR A 130 -2.42 19.69 5.83
N SER A 131 -1.13 19.40 5.60
CA SER A 131 -0.50 18.11 5.96
C SER A 131 -0.61 17.80 7.46
N THR A 132 -0.79 18.79 8.34
CA THR A 132 -1.02 18.55 9.78
C THR A 132 -2.49 18.24 10.10
N MET A 133 -3.40 18.48 9.17
CA MET A 133 -4.85 18.34 9.35
C MET A 133 -5.38 17.03 8.78
N SER A 134 -4.77 16.52 7.70
CA SER A 134 -5.19 15.30 7.02
C SER A 134 -4.03 14.32 6.86
N ALA A 135 -4.15 13.14 7.47
CA ALA A 135 -3.17 12.05 7.31
C ALA A 135 -3.03 11.55 5.86
N LYS A 136 -4.03 11.82 5.02
CA LYS A 136 -4.03 11.48 3.59
C LYS A 136 -3.20 12.49 2.79
N TRP A 137 -3.14 13.74 3.23
CA TRP A 137 -2.50 14.84 2.52
C TRP A 137 -1.02 14.95 2.91
N ASN A 138 -0.11 14.62 1.99
CA ASN A 138 1.33 14.67 2.26
C ASN A 138 2.04 15.56 1.24
N LEU A 139 2.16 16.85 1.58
CA LEU A 139 3.14 17.75 0.98
C LEU A 139 4.39 17.81 1.87
N PRO A 140 5.61 17.90 1.29
CA PRO A 140 6.83 18.08 2.07
C PRO A 140 6.76 19.36 2.90
N SER A 141 6.99 19.22 4.22
CA SER A 141 7.03 20.32 5.20
C SER A 141 8.38 20.41 5.90
#